data_AF-A0A7C1BTY0-F1
#
_entry.id   AF-A0A7C1BTY0-F1
#
_cell.length_a   1.000
_cell.length_b   1.000
_cell.length_c   1.000
_cell.angle_alpha   90.00
_cell.angle_beta   90.00
_cell.angle_gamma   90.00
#
_symmetry.space_group_name_H-M   'P 1'
#
loop_
_entity.id
_entity.type
_entity.pdbx_description
1 polymer ?
#
loop_
_entity_poly.entity_id
_entity_poly.type
_entity_poly.pdbx_seq_one_letter_code
_entity_poly.pdbx_strand_id
1 'polypeptide(L)'
;MKFASWRLLRDVIDRSDVVLEVVDIRVPPLTRNPKVEGMVLNSGKRLIIVLNKCDLVPKNIAEGWRDVLKEYLGVPTVFISAKDRLGTKILRDRIKEVAKVRPLVVGIVGYPKVGKSSIINTLKGKHSAPTSPYPGTPGYTMRAQLYKIEKNMYMIDTPGIIPVRGENLLAVIRGKEIERLSNPLLLAIKLIKFILRFNPKAFIEAYGFKDVDPVKIIENYARRRGWFSKKTREPLLDEASRQIIRDYYNGKIPFYVPPKEGFLLNPKELISDSDEDL
;
A
#
# COMPACT_ATOMS: atom_id res chain seq x y z
N MET A 1 5.62 -0.42 18.04
CA MET A 1 6.07 0.41 16.89
C MET A 1 5.15 1.61 16.82
N LYS A 2 5.67 2.85 16.87
CA LYS A 2 4.83 4.05 16.87
C LYS A 2 4.20 4.20 15.49
N PHE A 3 2.89 3.95 15.36
CA PHE A 3 2.14 4.42 14.19
C PHE A 3 2.43 5.91 14.02
N ALA A 4 2.56 6.35 12.77
CA ALA A 4 2.59 7.78 12.51
C ALA A 4 1.36 8.43 13.15
N SER A 5 1.56 9.55 13.83
CA SER A 5 0.46 10.25 14.48
C SER A 5 -0.30 11.08 13.46
N TRP A 6 -1.59 11.32 13.71
CA TRP A 6 -2.38 12.31 12.95
C TRP A 6 -1.69 13.69 12.89
N ARG A 7 -0.89 14.02 13.91
CA ARG A 7 -0.05 15.22 13.92
C ARG A 7 1.04 15.19 12.85
N LEU A 8 1.78 14.08 12.72
CA LEU A 8 2.80 13.94 11.68
C LEU A 8 2.18 14.02 10.28
N LEU A 9 1.00 13.41 10.09
CA LEU A 9 0.25 13.55 8.83
C LEU A 9 -0.08 15.01 8.52
N ARG A 10 -0.60 15.75 9.50
CA ARG A 10 -0.94 17.16 9.34
C ARG A 10 0.30 17.99 8.99
N ASP A 11 1.42 17.79 9.68
CA ASP A 11 2.68 18.47 9.37
C ASP A 11 3.14 18.23 7.92
N VAL A 12 2.97 17.00 7.39
CA VAL A 12 3.29 16.67 5.99
C VAL A 12 2.35 17.40 5.04
N ILE A 13 1.05 17.41 5.31
CA ILE A 13 0.05 18.10 4.48
C ILE A 13 0.35 19.60 4.43
N ASP A 14 0.56 20.23 5.58
CA ASP A 14 0.76 21.68 5.69
C ASP A 14 2.00 22.15 4.91
N ARG A 15 3.05 21.33 4.92
CA ARG A 15 4.35 21.59 4.26
C ARG A 15 4.40 21.18 2.79
N SER A 16 3.35 20.54 2.27
CA SER A 16 3.29 20.12 0.87
C SER A 16 2.48 21.10 0.04
N ASP A 17 2.84 21.27 -1.23
CA ASP A 17 2.02 21.94 -2.24
C ASP A 17 1.04 20.94 -2.88
N VAL A 18 1.52 19.70 -3.06
CA VAL A 18 0.78 18.57 -3.62
C VAL A 18 0.95 17.36 -2.71
N VAL A 19 -0.12 16.64 -2.43
CA VAL A 19 -0.09 15.38 -1.69
C VAL A 19 -0.46 14.24 -2.64
N LEU A 20 0.39 13.22 -2.69
CA LEU A 20 0.15 11.97 -3.38
C LEU A 20 -0.38 10.95 -2.39
N GLU A 21 -1.59 10.44 -2.57
CA GLU A 21 -2.02 9.25 -1.86
C GLU A 21 -1.72 8.01 -2.69
N VAL A 22 -0.85 7.15 -2.16
CA VAL A 22 -0.46 5.90 -2.81
C VAL A 22 -1.38 4.77 -2.37
N VAL A 23 -1.99 4.12 -3.35
CA VAL A 23 -3.02 3.10 -3.19
C VAL A 23 -2.58 1.82 -3.91
N ASP A 24 -2.83 0.64 -3.34
CA ASP A 24 -2.52 -0.65 -3.98
C ASP A 24 -3.63 -0.97 -4.99
N ILE A 25 -3.33 -0.92 -6.29
CA ILE A 25 -4.34 -1.00 -7.37
C ILE A 25 -5.12 -2.32 -7.40
N ARG A 26 -4.60 -3.38 -6.77
CA ARG A 26 -5.31 -4.67 -6.66
C ARG A 26 -6.55 -4.56 -5.79
N VAL A 27 -6.57 -3.62 -4.85
CA VAL A 27 -7.67 -3.44 -3.89
C VAL A 27 -7.76 -1.99 -3.41
N PRO A 28 -8.11 -1.03 -4.31
CA PRO A 28 -8.17 0.38 -3.96
C PRO A 28 -9.10 0.73 -2.78
N PRO A 29 -10.33 0.18 -2.69
CA PRO A 29 -11.26 0.51 -1.61
C PRO A 29 -10.72 0.27 -0.21
N LEU A 30 -9.85 -0.74 -0.03
CA LEU A 30 -9.29 -1.10 1.28
C LEU A 30 -7.91 -0.49 1.56
N THR A 31 -7.33 0.20 0.57
CA THR A 31 -5.99 0.81 0.69
C THR A 31 -6.00 2.32 0.44
N ARG A 32 -7.19 2.91 0.40
CA ARG A 32 -7.47 4.35 0.46
C ARG A 32 -7.84 4.79 1.87
N ASN A 33 -7.69 6.07 2.16
CA ASN A 33 -8.13 6.65 3.42
C ASN A 33 -8.92 7.95 3.19
N PRO A 34 -10.27 7.86 3.15
CA PRO A 34 -11.15 9.02 2.95
C PRO A 34 -10.93 10.16 3.96
N LYS A 35 -10.51 9.84 5.19
CA LYS A 35 -10.20 10.86 6.20
C LYS A 35 -8.93 11.64 5.85
N VAL A 36 -7.89 10.98 5.34
CA VAL A 36 -6.69 11.67 4.83
C VAL A 36 -7.03 12.51 3.61
N GLU A 37 -7.80 11.96 2.67
CA GLU A 37 -8.27 12.67 1.48
C GLU A 37 -8.99 13.98 1.86
N GLY A 38 -9.95 13.89 2.79
CA GLY A 38 -10.66 15.05 3.32
C GLY A 38 -9.75 16.05 4.03
N MET A 39 -8.77 15.58 4.81
CA MET A 39 -7.78 16.47 5.46
C MET A 39 -6.95 17.26 4.43
N VAL A 40 -6.51 16.62 3.34
CA VAL A 40 -5.74 17.29 2.28
C VAL A 40 -6.58 18.36 1.60
N LEU A 41 -7.79 17.99 1.18
CA LEU A 41 -8.70 18.88 0.46
C LEU A 41 -9.15 20.08 1.32
N ASN A 42 -9.49 19.83 2.59
CA ASN A 42 -9.90 20.88 3.53
C ASN A 42 -8.75 21.85 3.87
N SER A 43 -7.50 21.40 3.80
CA SER A 43 -6.32 22.28 3.93
C SER A 43 -6.02 23.08 2.65
N GLY A 44 -6.87 23.01 1.62
CA GLY A 44 -6.68 23.71 0.34
C GLY A 44 -5.53 23.17 -0.51
N LYS A 45 -4.96 22.01 -0.13
CA LYS A 45 -3.84 21.38 -0.83
C LYS A 45 -4.34 20.56 -2.02
N ARG A 46 -3.47 20.36 -3.02
CA ARG A 46 -3.80 19.52 -4.19
C ARG A 46 -3.60 18.05 -3.85
N LEU A 47 -4.58 17.22 -4.15
CA LEU A 47 -4.50 15.75 -3.99
C LEU A 47 -4.34 15.08 -5.37
N ILE A 48 -3.49 14.07 -5.44
CA ILE A 48 -3.42 13.12 -6.57
C ILE A 48 -3.51 11.70 -6.00
N ILE A 49 -4.41 10.88 -6.55
CA ILE A 49 -4.43 9.45 -6.25
C ILE A 49 -3.45 8.72 -7.17
N VAL A 50 -2.54 7.95 -6.58
CA VAL A 50 -1.54 7.15 -7.29
C VAL A 50 -1.81 5.67 -7.06
N LEU A 51 -2.47 5.05 -8.04
CA LEU A 51 -2.73 3.61 -8.09
C LEU A 51 -1.44 2.86 -8.45
N ASN A 52 -0.70 2.41 -7.46
CA ASN A 52 0.58 1.72 -7.63
C ASN A 52 0.39 0.20 -7.77
N LYS A 53 1.41 -0.46 -8.34
CA LYS A 53 1.46 -1.90 -8.67
C LYS A 53 0.57 -2.29 -9.85
N CYS A 54 0.45 -1.42 -10.85
CA CYS A 54 -0.35 -1.70 -12.05
C CYS A 54 0.16 -2.89 -12.87
N ASP A 55 1.38 -3.38 -12.60
CA ASP A 55 1.93 -4.62 -13.15
C ASP A 55 1.20 -5.88 -12.66
N LEU A 56 0.45 -5.79 -11.55
CA LEU A 56 -0.26 -6.92 -10.96
C LEU A 56 -1.71 -7.05 -11.43
N VAL A 57 -2.17 -6.18 -12.33
CA VAL A 57 -3.56 -6.18 -12.83
C VAL A 57 -3.59 -6.00 -14.35
N PRO A 58 -4.61 -6.55 -15.04
CA PRO A 58 -4.82 -6.27 -16.45
C PRO A 58 -5.01 -4.77 -16.73
N LYS A 59 -4.59 -4.31 -17.91
CA LYS A 59 -4.63 -2.88 -18.29
C LYS A 59 -6.04 -2.28 -18.21
N ASN A 60 -7.05 -3.00 -18.70
CA ASN A 60 -8.45 -2.57 -18.63
C ASN A 60 -8.95 -2.41 -17.19
N ILE A 61 -8.46 -3.22 -16.25
CA ILE A 61 -8.77 -3.09 -14.82
C ILE A 61 -8.09 -1.84 -14.23
N ALA A 62 -6.83 -1.57 -14.61
CA ALA A 62 -6.12 -0.36 -14.18
C ALA A 62 -6.79 0.93 -14.69
N GLU A 63 -7.21 0.94 -15.96
CA GLU A 63 -7.94 2.05 -16.57
C GLU A 63 -9.31 2.23 -15.90
N GLY A 64 -10.05 1.14 -15.70
CA GLY A 64 -11.34 1.18 -15.00
C GLY A 64 -11.23 1.77 -13.58
N TRP A 65 -10.23 1.35 -12.80
CA TRP A 65 -10.00 1.93 -11.47
C TRP A 65 -9.62 3.40 -11.51
N ARG A 66 -8.78 3.82 -12.47
CA ARG A 66 -8.40 5.23 -12.65
C ARG A 66 -9.63 6.08 -12.91
N ASP A 67 -10.47 5.69 -13.86
CA ASP A 67 -11.60 6.50 -14.32
C ASP A 67 -12.65 6.62 -13.23
N VAL A 68 -12.98 5.48 -12.61
CA VAL A 68 -13.91 5.41 -11.48
C VAL A 68 -13.46 6.29 -10.31
N LEU A 69 -12.20 6.20 -9.88
CA LEU A 69 -11.75 6.99 -8.73
C LEU A 69 -11.60 8.47 -9.06
N LYS A 70 -11.18 8.79 -10.30
CA LYS A 70 -11.11 10.17 -10.78
C LYS A 70 -12.50 10.82 -10.76
N GLU A 71 -13.52 10.12 -11.24
CA GLU A 71 -14.90 10.60 -11.24
C GLU A 71 -15.45 10.72 -9.83
N TYR A 72 -15.33 9.66 -9.03
CA TYR A 72 -15.86 9.60 -7.66
C TYR A 72 -15.26 10.66 -6.73
N LEU A 73 -13.96 10.93 -6.85
CA LEU A 73 -13.27 11.90 -5.98
C LEU A 73 -13.16 13.31 -6.57
N GLY A 74 -13.32 13.46 -7.88
CA GLY A 74 -13.05 14.72 -8.58
C GLY A 74 -11.57 15.15 -8.53
N VAL A 75 -10.63 14.24 -8.28
CA VAL A 75 -9.19 14.54 -8.22
C VAL A 75 -8.40 13.77 -9.29
N PRO A 76 -7.24 14.30 -9.76
CA PRO A 76 -6.40 13.57 -10.68
C PRO A 76 -5.99 12.20 -10.14
N THR A 77 -6.21 11.18 -10.94
CA THR A 77 -5.83 9.79 -10.62
C THR A 77 -4.93 9.25 -11.72
N VAL A 78 -3.82 8.62 -11.34
CA VAL A 78 -2.88 7.96 -12.25
C VAL A 78 -2.56 6.57 -11.74
N PHE A 79 -2.24 5.64 -12.63
CA PHE A 79 -1.70 4.33 -12.26
C PHE A 79 -0.26 4.17 -12.72
N ILE A 80 0.54 3.48 -11.91
CA ILE A 80 1.97 3.26 -12.16
C ILE A 80 2.41 1.88 -11.68
N SER A 81 3.52 1.39 -12.22
CA SER A 81 4.34 0.35 -11.58
C SER A 81 5.64 1.00 -11.14
N ALA A 82 5.79 1.28 -9.85
CA ALA A 82 7.06 1.78 -9.34
C ALA A 82 8.18 0.75 -9.50
N LYS A 83 7.85 -0.54 -9.43
CA LYS A 83 8.77 -1.67 -9.59
C LYS A 83 9.35 -1.72 -11.00
N ASP A 84 8.49 -1.63 -12.01
CA ASP A 84 8.88 -1.72 -13.42
C ASP A 84 9.07 -0.35 -14.08
N ARG A 85 8.99 0.72 -13.27
CA ARG A 85 9.14 2.13 -13.66
C ARG A 85 8.12 2.64 -14.69
N LEU A 86 6.99 1.94 -14.85
CA LEU A 86 5.91 2.30 -15.78
C LEU A 86 5.08 3.47 -15.24
N GLY A 87 4.70 4.39 -16.14
CA GLY A 87 3.83 5.55 -15.82
C GLY A 87 4.49 6.64 -14.97
N THR A 88 5.79 6.52 -14.66
CA THR A 88 6.51 7.46 -13.79
C THR A 88 6.65 8.86 -14.41
N LYS A 89 6.80 8.95 -15.74
CA LYS A 89 6.76 10.22 -16.48
C LYS A 89 5.38 10.88 -16.35
N ILE A 90 4.31 10.12 -16.56
CA ILE A 90 2.92 10.61 -16.44
C ILE A 90 2.67 11.17 -15.04
N LEU A 91 3.14 10.48 -14.00
CA LEU A 91 3.04 10.98 -12.63
C LEU A 91 3.80 12.31 -12.43
N ARG A 92 5.04 12.42 -12.94
CA ARG A 92 5.83 13.68 -12.86
C ARG A 92 5.13 14.83 -13.56
N ASP A 93 4.65 14.60 -14.78
CA ASP A 93 3.99 15.62 -15.58
C ASP A 93 2.71 16.08 -14.86
N ARG A 94 1.92 15.14 -14.34
CA ARG A 94 0.72 15.45 -13.56
C ARG A 94 1.01 16.27 -12.29
N ILE A 95 2.07 15.93 -11.56
CA ILE A 95 2.50 16.68 -10.36
C ILE A 95 2.80 18.15 -10.72
N LYS A 96 3.49 18.38 -11.84
CA LYS A 96 3.86 19.74 -12.31
C LYS A 96 2.67 20.51 -12.87
N GLU A 97 1.67 19.82 -13.42
CA GLU A 97 0.43 20.43 -13.90
C GLU A 97 -0.44 20.98 -12.76
N VAL A 98 -0.57 20.23 -11.66
CA VAL A 98 -1.48 20.61 -10.55
C VAL A 98 -0.93 21.76 -9.68
N ALA A 99 0.39 21.96 -9.67
CA ALA A 99 1.04 23.00 -8.88
C ALA A 99 2.23 23.61 -9.65
N LYS A 100 2.10 24.90 -9.98
CA LYS A 100 3.11 25.69 -10.71
C LYS A 100 3.97 26.54 -9.78
N VAL A 101 4.37 25.99 -8.63
CA VAL A 101 5.21 26.67 -7.64
C VAL A 101 6.66 26.16 -7.69
N ARG A 102 7.62 26.98 -7.24
CA ARG A 102 9.05 26.64 -7.22
C ARG A 102 9.70 27.25 -5.96
N PRO A 103 10.35 26.45 -5.09
CA PRO A 103 10.46 24.98 -5.15
C PRO A 103 9.11 24.29 -4.91
N LEU A 104 8.84 23.19 -5.63
CA LEU A 104 7.64 22.36 -5.46
C LEU A 104 7.90 21.28 -4.41
N VAL A 105 7.01 21.17 -3.42
CA VAL A 105 7.10 20.19 -2.34
C VAL A 105 5.94 19.20 -2.42
N VAL A 106 6.28 17.93 -2.54
CA VAL A 106 5.32 16.83 -2.73
C VAL A 106 5.30 15.94 -1.49
N GLY A 107 4.18 15.88 -0.79
CA GLY A 107 3.94 14.94 0.30
C GLY A 107 3.50 13.59 -0.23
N ILE A 108 3.98 12.49 0.35
CA ILE A 108 3.53 11.14 -0.01
C ILE A 108 2.85 10.44 1.16
N VAL A 109 1.55 10.21 1.04
CA VAL A 109 0.72 9.52 2.04
C VAL A 109 0.26 8.16 1.50
N GLY A 110 -0.26 7.31 2.38
CA GLY A 110 -0.74 5.97 2.01
C GLY A 110 -0.44 4.92 3.07
N TYR A 111 -1.15 3.79 2.99
CA TYR A 111 -0.96 2.65 3.91
C TYR A 111 0.48 2.11 3.83
N PRO A 112 0.99 1.45 4.88
CA PRO A 112 2.23 0.69 4.77
C PRO A 112 2.18 -0.34 3.62
N LYS A 113 3.34 -0.62 3.01
CA LYS A 113 3.52 -1.65 1.97
C LYS A 113 2.72 -1.44 0.65
N VAL A 114 2.15 -0.26 0.42
CA VAL A 114 1.53 0.14 -0.88
C VAL A 114 2.57 0.56 -1.94
N GLY A 115 3.81 0.82 -1.51
CA GLY A 115 4.93 1.15 -2.41
C GLY A 115 5.35 2.62 -2.44
N LYS A 116 5.04 3.40 -1.38
CA LYS A 116 5.50 4.79 -1.21
C LYS A 116 7.02 4.95 -1.44
N SER A 117 7.83 4.22 -0.69
CA SER A 117 9.29 4.29 -0.81
C SER A 117 9.79 3.85 -2.19
N SER A 118 9.11 2.89 -2.84
CA SER A 118 9.42 2.49 -4.22
C SER A 118 9.18 3.64 -5.20
N ILE A 119 8.08 4.39 -5.05
CA ILE A 119 7.80 5.58 -5.87
C ILE A 119 8.87 6.65 -5.67
N ILE A 120 9.22 6.94 -4.41
CA ILE A 120 10.26 7.92 -4.09
C ILE A 120 11.57 7.52 -4.74
N ASN A 121 12.01 6.27 -4.60
CA ASN A 121 13.26 5.77 -5.18
C ASN A 121 13.24 5.82 -6.71
N THR A 122 12.12 5.45 -7.32
CA THR A 122 11.96 5.47 -8.77
C THR A 122 11.95 6.91 -9.31
N LEU A 123 11.38 7.86 -8.57
CA LEU A 123 11.36 9.27 -8.94
C LEU A 123 12.68 10.00 -8.60
N LYS A 124 13.39 9.58 -7.55
CA LYS A 124 14.76 10.02 -7.22
C LYS A 124 15.74 9.77 -8.37
N GLY A 125 15.62 8.63 -9.06
CA GLY A 125 16.68 8.14 -9.95
C GLY A 125 17.95 7.74 -9.20
N LYS A 126 19.01 7.35 -9.93
CA LYS A 126 20.25 6.79 -9.34
C LYS A 126 21.15 7.82 -8.63
N HIS A 127 20.95 9.13 -8.83
CA HIS A 127 21.92 10.18 -8.45
C HIS A 127 21.44 11.13 -7.34
N SER A 128 20.32 10.85 -6.70
CA SER A 128 19.80 11.75 -5.66
C SER A 128 20.29 11.32 -4.28
N ALA A 129 20.79 12.27 -3.50
CA ALA A 129 21.12 12.10 -2.09
C ALA A 129 19.88 12.44 -1.23
N PRO A 130 19.71 11.84 -0.03
CA PRO A 130 18.86 12.43 1.00
C PRO A 130 19.33 13.88 1.24
N THR A 131 18.41 14.82 1.37
CA THR A 131 18.78 16.23 1.62
C THR A 131 18.57 16.59 3.10
N SER A 132 19.52 17.37 3.64
CA SER A 132 19.47 18.09 4.92
C SER A 132 18.29 19.12 4.93
N PRO A 133 17.94 19.78 6.06
CA PRO A 133 16.61 20.34 6.29
C PRO A 133 16.21 21.38 5.23
N TYR A 134 14.89 21.57 5.15
CA TYR A 134 14.20 22.44 4.21
C TYR A 134 15.03 23.68 3.79
N PRO A 135 15.21 23.95 2.49
CA PRO A 135 15.97 25.12 2.05
C PRO A 135 15.39 26.40 2.67
N GLY A 136 16.17 27.07 3.52
CA GLY A 136 15.84 28.40 4.03
C GLY A 136 15.08 28.49 5.36
N THR A 137 15.00 27.44 6.19
CA THR A 137 14.35 27.55 7.52
C THR A 137 15.23 27.05 8.67
N PRO A 138 15.74 27.94 9.55
CA PRO A 138 16.43 27.54 10.79
C PRO A 138 15.49 26.78 11.74
N GLY A 139 15.99 25.74 12.42
CA GLY A 139 15.27 25.04 13.51
C GLY A 139 14.43 23.82 13.12
N TYR A 140 14.54 23.32 11.89
CA TYR A 140 13.70 22.23 11.39
C TYR A 140 14.27 20.82 11.67
N THR A 141 14.14 20.31 12.90
CA THR A 141 14.41 18.89 13.18
C THR A 141 13.14 18.07 12.92
N MET A 142 12.90 17.70 11.66
CA MET A 142 11.83 16.75 11.33
C MET A 142 12.29 15.30 11.59
N ARG A 143 11.34 14.42 11.95
CA ARG A 143 11.49 12.96 11.74
C ARG A 143 11.19 12.53 10.30
N ALA A 144 10.54 13.38 9.52
CA ALA A 144 10.28 13.20 8.10
C ALA A 144 11.54 13.47 7.27
N GLN A 145 11.82 12.64 6.27
CA GLN A 145 13.00 12.79 5.42
C GLN A 145 12.62 13.53 4.14
N LEU A 146 13.38 14.57 3.78
CA LEU A 146 13.19 15.31 2.53
C LEU A 146 14.14 14.75 1.46
N TYR A 147 13.58 14.41 0.31
CA TYR A 147 14.33 13.92 -0.85
C TYR A 147 14.24 14.93 -1.98
N LYS A 148 15.39 15.41 -2.46
CA LYS A 148 15.44 16.17 -3.70
C LYS A 148 15.27 15.24 -4.89
N ILE A 149 14.28 15.54 -5.73
CA ILE A 149 13.89 14.71 -6.87
C ILE A 149 14.44 15.29 -8.17
N GLU A 150 14.41 16.60 -8.30
CA GLU A 150 15.05 17.37 -9.36
C GLU A 150 15.31 18.81 -8.87
N LYS A 151 15.83 19.71 -9.73
CA LYS A 151 16.29 21.05 -9.34
C LYS A 151 15.29 21.82 -8.47
N ASN A 152 14.00 21.77 -8.81
CA ASN A 152 12.92 22.53 -8.18
C ASN A 152 11.79 21.65 -7.64
N MET A 153 12.05 20.37 -7.34
CA MET A 153 11.04 19.46 -6.80
C MET A 153 11.61 18.58 -5.69
N TYR A 154 10.90 18.56 -4.57
CA TYR A 154 11.25 17.81 -3.37
C TYR A 154 10.09 16.90 -2.96
N MET A 155 10.40 15.77 -2.34
CA MET A 155 9.43 14.86 -1.75
C MET A 155 9.66 14.68 -0.26
N ILE A 156 8.58 14.73 0.52
CA ILE A 156 8.60 14.44 1.95
C ILE A 156 8.24 12.96 2.13
N ASP A 157 9.20 12.12 2.54
CA ASP A 157 8.92 10.75 2.98
C ASP A 157 8.64 10.73 4.47
N THR A 158 7.59 10.01 4.81
CA THR A 158 7.31 9.63 6.19
C THR A 158 6.84 8.17 6.17
N PRO A 159 7.53 7.27 6.87
CA PRO A 159 7.16 5.86 6.88
C PRO A 159 5.74 5.68 7.41
N GLY A 160 4.87 5.07 6.61
CA GLY A 160 3.56 4.57 7.06
C GLY A 160 2.66 5.61 7.72
N ILE A 161 2.52 6.80 7.14
CA ILE A 161 1.84 7.95 7.76
C ILE A 161 0.41 7.67 8.20
N ILE A 162 -0.32 6.89 7.40
CA ILE A 162 -1.74 6.66 7.67
C ILE A 162 -1.82 5.79 8.93
N PRO A 163 -2.41 6.30 10.02
CA PRO A 163 -2.60 5.52 11.23
C PRO A 163 -3.53 4.37 10.87
N VAL A 164 -3.04 3.14 11.01
CA VAL A 164 -3.78 1.95 10.63
C VAL A 164 -4.41 1.35 11.89
N ARG A 165 -5.71 1.57 12.12
CA ARG A 165 -6.40 1.15 13.35
C ARG A 165 -7.27 -0.10 13.16
N GLY A 166 -6.68 -1.24 12.80
CA GLY A 166 -7.42 -2.51 12.77
C GLY A 166 -8.77 -2.49 12.03
N GLU A 167 -8.97 -1.54 11.10
CA GLU A 167 -10.31 -1.23 10.56
C GLU A 167 -10.73 -2.22 9.47
N ASN A 168 -9.75 -2.93 8.89
CA ASN A 168 -9.94 -4.03 7.96
C ASN A 168 -8.72 -4.98 7.98
N LEU A 169 -8.88 -6.21 7.48
CA LEU A 169 -7.81 -7.23 7.46
C LEU A 169 -6.50 -6.69 6.89
N LEU A 170 -6.55 -5.98 5.75
CA LEU A 170 -5.37 -5.43 5.08
C LEU A 170 -4.69 -4.37 5.94
N ALA A 171 -5.45 -3.60 6.70
CA ALA A 171 -4.97 -2.66 7.69
C ALA A 171 -4.07 -3.39 8.71
N VAL A 172 -4.56 -4.48 9.30
CA VAL A 172 -3.81 -5.27 10.31
C VAL A 172 -2.51 -5.82 9.74
N ILE A 173 -2.57 -6.55 8.62
CA ILE A 173 -1.37 -7.19 8.05
C ILE A 173 -0.36 -6.15 7.54
N ARG A 174 -0.80 -4.96 7.13
CA ARG A 174 0.07 -3.89 6.63
C ARG A 174 0.69 -3.09 7.76
N GLY A 175 -0.05 -2.84 8.84
CA GLY A 175 0.32 -1.96 9.96
C GLY A 175 1.52 -2.43 10.78
N LYS A 176 1.78 -3.74 10.87
CA LYS A 176 2.89 -4.32 11.64
C LYS A 176 3.92 -4.98 10.70
N GLU A 177 5.15 -5.15 11.19
CA GLU A 177 6.12 -6.08 10.55
C GLU A 177 5.54 -7.49 10.55
N ILE A 178 5.79 -8.26 9.49
CA ILE A 178 5.23 -9.61 9.31
C ILE A 178 5.62 -10.52 10.49
N GLU A 179 6.85 -10.40 10.97
CA GLU A 179 7.36 -11.17 12.12
C GLU A 179 6.69 -10.82 13.44
N ARG A 180 6.06 -9.64 13.53
CA ARG A 180 5.37 -9.14 14.73
C ARG A 180 3.84 -9.25 14.63
N LEU A 181 3.33 -9.95 13.63
CA LEU A 181 1.90 -10.21 13.52
C LEU A 181 1.46 -11.17 14.62
N SER A 182 0.47 -10.74 15.40
CA SER A 182 -0.28 -11.60 16.32
C SER A 182 -1.09 -12.61 15.49
N ASN A 183 -1.05 -13.90 15.86
CA ASN A 183 -1.80 -14.98 15.20
C ASN A 183 -1.73 -14.95 13.64
N PRO A 184 -0.53 -15.15 13.06
CA PRO A 184 -0.35 -15.07 11.61
C PRO A 184 -1.17 -16.11 10.86
N LEU A 185 -1.45 -17.27 11.47
CA LEU A 185 -2.30 -18.32 10.91
C LEU A 185 -3.71 -17.82 10.60
N LEU A 186 -4.39 -17.21 11.58
CA LEU A 186 -5.73 -16.68 11.37
C LEU A 186 -5.76 -15.58 10.31
N LEU A 187 -4.77 -14.68 10.33
CA LEU A 187 -4.64 -13.60 9.34
C LEU A 187 -4.42 -14.16 7.93
N ALA A 188 -3.59 -15.20 7.78
CA ALA A 188 -3.37 -15.85 6.50
C ALA A 188 -4.62 -16.57 6.02
N ILE A 189 -5.36 -17.26 6.90
CA ILE A 189 -6.64 -17.90 6.55
C ILE A 189 -7.63 -16.85 6.01
N LYS A 190 -7.83 -15.72 6.71
CA LYS A 190 -8.72 -14.64 6.25
C LYS A 190 -8.24 -14.06 4.92
N LEU A 191 -6.94 -13.87 4.74
CA LEU A 191 -6.36 -13.36 3.49
C LEU A 191 -6.54 -14.32 2.32
N ILE A 192 -6.33 -15.62 2.53
CA ILE A 192 -6.51 -16.66 1.51
C ILE A 192 -7.98 -16.71 1.07
N LYS A 193 -8.93 -16.73 2.03
CA LYS A 193 -10.37 -16.67 1.73
C LYS A 193 -10.72 -15.45 0.90
N PHE A 194 -10.21 -14.27 1.28
CA PHE A 194 -10.42 -13.03 0.53
C PHE A 194 -9.88 -13.12 -0.90
N ILE A 195 -8.65 -13.63 -1.09
CA ILE A 195 -8.05 -13.79 -2.41
C ILE A 195 -8.87 -14.75 -3.27
N LEU A 196 -9.27 -15.91 -2.72
CA LEU A 196 -10.03 -16.94 -3.43
C LEU A 196 -11.41 -16.46 -3.89
N ARG A 197 -12.02 -15.48 -3.19
CA ARG A 197 -13.27 -14.85 -3.62
C ARG A 197 -13.17 -14.18 -4.99
N PHE A 198 -12.01 -13.58 -5.29
CA PHE A 198 -11.78 -12.84 -6.55
C PHE A 198 -10.96 -13.63 -7.57
N ASN A 199 -10.11 -14.55 -7.12
CA ASN A 199 -9.42 -15.49 -8.00
C ASN A 199 -9.36 -16.87 -7.34
N PRO A 200 -10.34 -17.77 -7.64
CA PRO A 200 -10.35 -19.14 -7.13
C PRO A 200 -9.13 -19.97 -7.53
N LYS A 201 -8.40 -19.56 -8.57
CA LYS A 201 -7.20 -20.25 -9.08
C LYS A 201 -5.90 -19.65 -8.56
N ALA A 202 -5.93 -18.62 -7.72
CA ALA A 202 -4.75 -17.86 -7.30
C ALA A 202 -3.63 -18.73 -6.73
N PHE A 203 -3.96 -19.74 -5.91
CA PHE A 203 -2.97 -20.61 -5.27
C PHE A 203 -2.51 -21.77 -6.17
N ILE A 204 -3.33 -22.16 -7.16
CA ILE A 204 -2.92 -23.03 -8.25
C ILE A 204 -1.91 -22.29 -9.14
N GLU A 205 -2.17 -21.04 -9.48
CA GLU A 205 -1.30 -20.22 -10.32
C GLU A 205 0.02 -19.87 -9.61
N ALA A 206 -0.04 -19.50 -8.32
CA ALA A 206 1.13 -19.07 -7.56
C ALA A 206 2.04 -20.22 -7.10
N TYR A 207 1.44 -21.39 -6.81
CA TYR A 207 2.14 -22.50 -6.17
C TYR A 207 1.85 -23.86 -6.82
N GLY A 208 0.83 -24.01 -7.67
CA GLY A 208 0.38 -25.32 -8.14
C GLY A 208 -0.36 -26.13 -7.07
N PHE A 209 -0.86 -25.48 -6.02
CA PHE A 209 -1.68 -26.15 -4.99
C PHE A 209 -3.13 -26.21 -5.44
N LYS A 210 -3.69 -27.43 -5.55
CA LYS A 210 -5.07 -27.66 -6.00
C LYS A 210 -6.11 -27.45 -4.90
N ASP A 211 -5.69 -27.51 -3.64
CA ASP A 211 -6.57 -27.28 -2.49
C ASP A 211 -7.12 -25.85 -2.47
N VAL A 212 -8.39 -25.72 -2.08
CA VAL A 212 -9.06 -24.43 -1.85
C VAL A 212 -9.25 -24.14 -0.36
N ASP A 213 -9.04 -25.14 0.50
CA ASP A 213 -9.07 -24.94 1.93
C ASP A 213 -7.84 -24.14 2.40
N PRO A 214 -8.02 -23.00 3.09
CA PRO A 214 -6.90 -22.16 3.51
C PRO A 214 -5.87 -22.87 4.39
N VAL A 215 -6.31 -23.74 5.29
CA VAL A 215 -5.41 -24.46 6.21
C VAL A 215 -4.59 -25.46 5.41
N LYS A 216 -5.20 -26.20 4.48
CA LYS A 216 -4.50 -27.11 3.58
C LYS A 216 -3.50 -26.41 2.68
N ILE A 217 -3.82 -25.22 2.16
CA ILE A 217 -2.88 -24.39 1.39
C ILE A 217 -1.65 -24.05 2.23
N ILE A 218 -1.84 -23.61 3.49
CA ILE A 218 -0.75 -23.25 4.40
C ILE A 218 0.08 -24.50 4.77
N GLU A 219 -0.59 -25.61 5.08
CA GLU A 219 0.04 -26.90 5.41
C GLU A 219 0.90 -27.40 4.25
N ASN A 220 0.36 -27.40 3.03
CA ASN A 220 1.07 -27.79 1.80
C ASN A 220 2.29 -26.89 1.55
N TYR A 221 2.18 -25.60 1.84
CA TYR A 221 3.31 -24.68 1.75
C TYR A 221 4.42 -25.08 2.74
N ALA A 222 4.09 -25.29 4.01
CA ALA A 222 5.04 -25.72 5.04
C ALA A 222 5.72 -27.04 4.64
N ARG A 223 4.94 -28.04 4.21
CA ARG A 223 5.44 -29.35 3.76
C ARG A 223 6.40 -29.23 2.58
N ARG A 224 6.03 -28.47 1.53
CA ARG A 224 6.89 -28.25 0.35
C ARG A 224 8.23 -27.61 0.72
N ARG A 225 8.24 -26.73 1.74
CA ARG A 225 9.46 -26.05 2.21
C ARG A 225 10.28 -26.89 3.19
N GLY A 226 9.80 -28.04 3.62
CA GLY A 226 10.45 -28.83 4.67
C GLY A 226 10.35 -28.19 6.05
N TRP A 227 9.35 -27.33 6.28
CA TRP A 227 9.18 -26.61 7.54
C TRP A 227 8.38 -27.43 8.53
N PHE A 228 9.08 -28.09 9.45
CA PHE A 228 8.50 -28.95 10.47
C PHE A 228 9.06 -28.64 11.86
N SER A 229 8.22 -28.78 12.88
CA SER A 229 8.63 -28.73 14.27
C SER A 229 9.65 -29.83 14.57
N LYS A 230 10.76 -29.47 15.21
CA LYS A 230 11.76 -30.45 15.66
C LYS A 230 11.22 -31.40 16.73
N LYS A 231 10.20 -30.98 17.48
CA LYS A 231 9.61 -31.74 18.59
C LYS A 231 8.46 -32.64 18.14
N THR A 232 7.43 -32.06 17.52
CA THR A 232 6.20 -32.78 17.15
C THR A 232 6.24 -33.38 15.74
N ARG A 233 7.22 -32.99 14.91
CA ARG A 233 7.30 -33.31 13.47
C ARG A 233 6.10 -32.81 12.66
N GLU A 234 5.29 -31.91 13.22
CA GLU A 234 4.17 -31.29 12.52
C GLU A 234 4.61 -30.08 11.68
N PRO A 235 3.89 -29.75 10.58
CA PRO A 235 4.20 -28.58 9.76
C PRO A 235 4.14 -27.27 10.56
N LEU A 236 5.11 -26.37 10.32
CA LEU A 236 5.16 -25.04 10.94
C LEU A 236 4.22 -24.07 10.22
N LEU A 237 2.97 -24.02 10.67
CA LEU A 237 1.89 -23.24 10.02
C LEU A 237 2.07 -21.73 10.15
N ASP A 238 2.60 -21.24 11.27
CA ASP A 238 2.82 -19.82 11.50
C ASP A 238 3.86 -19.22 10.54
N GLU A 239 4.95 -19.94 10.31
CA GLU A 239 6.05 -19.61 9.40
C GLU A 239 5.55 -19.61 7.95
N ALA A 240 4.79 -20.64 7.57
CA ALA A 240 4.11 -20.70 6.27
C ALA A 240 3.14 -19.54 6.07
N SER A 241 2.36 -19.19 7.10
CA SER A 241 1.39 -18.10 7.08
C SER A 241 2.08 -16.75 6.87
N ARG A 242 3.15 -16.47 7.62
CA ARG A 242 3.98 -15.26 7.43
C ARG A 242 4.54 -15.19 6.01
N GLN A 243 5.01 -16.31 5.48
CA GLN A 243 5.56 -16.36 4.12
C GLN A 243 4.49 -16.15 3.05
N ILE A 244 3.28 -16.70 3.20
CA ILE A 244 2.16 -16.47 2.27
C ILE A 244 1.76 -14.99 2.28
N ILE A 245 1.68 -14.35 3.46
CA ILE A 245 1.42 -12.91 3.57
C ILE A 245 2.53 -12.08 2.88
N ARG A 246 3.80 -12.52 2.99
CA ARG A 246 4.93 -11.90 2.29
C ARG A 246 4.80 -12.04 0.77
N ASP A 247 4.46 -13.24 0.30
CA ASP A 247 4.25 -13.54 -1.11
C ASP A 247 3.08 -12.72 -1.70
N TYR A 248 2.02 -12.47 -0.92
CA TYR A 248 0.96 -11.52 -1.26
C TYR A 248 1.49 -10.10 -1.47
N TYR A 249 2.36 -9.58 -0.60
CA TYR A 249 2.92 -8.24 -0.77
C TYR A 249 3.82 -8.10 -1.99
N ASN A 250 4.57 -9.15 -2.28
CA ASN A 250 5.50 -9.23 -3.41
C ASN A 250 4.78 -9.44 -4.75
N GLY A 251 3.46 -9.62 -4.74
CA GLY A 251 2.66 -9.82 -5.95
C GLY A 251 2.78 -11.22 -6.56
N LYS A 252 3.27 -12.21 -5.79
CA LYS A 252 3.39 -13.60 -6.27
C LYS A 252 2.03 -14.28 -6.40
N ILE A 253 1.09 -13.94 -5.53
CA ILE A 253 -0.27 -14.49 -5.54
C ILE A 253 -1.15 -13.59 -6.41
N PRO A 254 -1.58 -14.04 -7.59
CA PRO A 254 -2.33 -13.22 -8.53
C PRO A 254 -3.76 -13.04 -8.04
N PHE A 255 -4.17 -11.79 -7.82
CA PHE A 255 -5.55 -11.42 -7.54
C PHE A 255 -5.75 -9.93 -7.77
N TYR A 256 -6.98 -9.53 -8.05
CA TYR A 256 -7.41 -8.13 -8.04
C TYR A 256 -8.92 -8.05 -7.82
N VAL A 257 -9.38 -6.93 -7.30
CA VAL A 257 -10.80 -6.58 -7.17
C VAL A 257 -11.20 -5.76 -8.40
N PRO A 258 -12.20 -6.18 -9.19
CA PRO A 258 -12.73 -5.37 -10.29
C PRO A 258 -13.42 -4.08 -9.78
N PRO A 259 -13.39 -2.96 -10.53
CA PRO A 259 -14.00 -1.69 -10.09
C PRO A 259 -15.46 -1.80 -9.64
N LYS A 260 -16.28 -2.54 -10.39
CA LYS A 260 -17.71 -2.74 -10.08
C LYS A 260 -17.92 -3.44 -8.72
N GLU A 261 -17.11 -4.45 -8.43
CA GLU A 261 -17.22 -5.22 -7.19
C GLU A 261 -16.61 -4.48 -6.00
N GLY A 262 -15.56 -3.68 -6.24
CA GLY A 262 -14.88 -2.99 -5.16
C GLY A 262 -15.72 -1.89 -4.49
N PHE A 263 -16.69 -1.30 -5.17
CA PHE A 263 -17.67 -0.40 -4.53
C PHE A 263 -18.61 -1.12 -3.56
N LEU A 264 -18.82 -2.42 -3.76
CA LEU A 264 -19.67 -3.25 -2.90
C LEU A 264 -18.88 -3.87 -1.74
N LEU A 265 -17.56 -3.68 -1.69
CA LEU A 265 -16.75 -4.19 -0.60
C LEU A 265 -16.98 -3.37 0.66
N ASN A 266 -17.56 -4.00 1.67
CA ASN A 266 -17.57 -3.47 3.02
C ASN A 266 -16.22 -3.78 3.71
N PRO A 267 -15.41 -2.77 4.07
CA PRO A 267 -14.11 -3.00 4.70
C PRO A 267 -14.19 -3.76 6.04
N LYS A 268 -15.32 -3.64 6.74
CA LYS A 268 -15.54 -4.25 8.07
C LYS A 268 -15.93 -5.74 8.01
N GLU A 269 -16.55 -6.18 6.92
CA GLU A 269 -16.93 -7.59 6.69
C GLU A 269 -15.72 -8.53 6.56
N LEU A 270 -14.52 -7.98 6.38
CA LEU A 270 -13.28 -8.77 6.35
C LEU A 270 -12.69 -9.02 7.75
N ILE A 271 -13.33 -8.52 8.81
CA ILE A 271 -12.89 -8.68 10.20
C ILE A 271 -13.90 -9.43 11.08
N SER A 272 -15.22 -9.24 10.92
CA SER A 272 -16.21 -9.85 11.84
C SER A 272 -16.40 -11.36 11.56
N ASP A 273 -16.51 -12.24 12.54
CA ASP A 273 -16.93 -12.10 13.94
C ASP A 273 -15.85 -12.65 14.91
N SER A 274 -15.70 -12.04 16.10
CA SER A 274 -14.91 -12.51 17.26
C SER A 274 -13.44 -12.10 17.50
N ASP A 275 -12.88 -11.09 16.82
CA ASP A 275 -11.46 -10.70 17.04
C ASP A 275 -11.27 -9.23 17.46
N GLU A 276 -11.84 -8.81 18.60
CA GLU A 276 -11.51 -7.51 19.21
C GLU A 276 -10.13 -7.49 19.89
N ASP A 277 -9.40 -8.61 19.93
CA ASP A 277 -8.12 -8.77 20.66
C ASP A 277 -6.84 -8.93 19.77
N LEU A 278 -6.79 -8.37 18.54
CA LEU A 278 -5.62 -8.43 17.61
C LEU A 278 -4.72 -7.17 17.56
#